data_AF-A0A2C9EGJ8-F1
#
_entry.id   AF-A0A2C9EGJ8-F1
#
_cell.length_a   1.000
_cell.length_b   1.000
_cell.length_c   1.000
_cell.angle_alpha   90.00
_cell.angle_beta   90.00
_cell.angle_gamma   90.00
#
_symmetry.space_group_name_H-M   'P 1'
#
loop_
_entity.id
_entity.type
_entity.pdbx_description
1 polymer ?
#
loop_
_entity_poly.entity_id
_entity_poly.type
_entity_poly.pdbx_seq_one_letter_code
_entity_poly.pdbx_strand_id
1 'polypeptide(L)'
;MHHPAGPWPRRFYSCSVRHYARRSANEQGVLHMYESKDQPVLSRLLFIRRLCMHGLVVLALIIFSVLLGISGLLYFEQDISFHDALYDAAMILGGIGPINMPQTPGGKLFFASYGLYTNLVFAATLGLILSPVAHRLLHKFHYDESEDDAA
;
A
#
# COMPACT_ATOMS: atom_id res chain seq x y z
N MET A 1 -63.98 47.38 16.32
CA MET A 1 -63.63 45.94 16.38
C MET A 1 -64.70 45.22 17.18
N HIS A 2 -65.02 43.98 16.78
CA HIS A 2 -65.92 42.99 17.38
C HIS A 2 -67.34 42.87 16.81
N HIS A 3 -67.47 41.91 15.87
CA HIS A 3 -68.68 41.11 15.68
C HIS A 3 -68.41 39.65 16.12
N PRO A 4 -69.45 38.90 16.56
CA PRO A 4 -69.35 37.60 17.24
C PRO A 4 -69.72 36.41 16.32
N ALA A 5 -69.31 35.20 16.67
CA ALA A 5 -69.94 33.94 16.22
C ALA A 5 -69.56 32.77 17.16
N GLY A 6 -70.56 32.10 17.75
CA GLY A 6 -70.41 30.78 18.38
C GLY A 6 -70.27 29.64 17.34
N PRO A 7 -70.50 28.34 17.64
CA PRO A 7 -71.17 27.73 18.80
C PRO A 7 -70.50 26.45 19.40
N TRP A 8 -71.14 25.91 20.44
CA TRP A 8 -70.96 24.65 21.22
C TRP A 8 -70.84 23.31 20.43
N PRO A 9 -70.97 22.10 21.06
CA PRO A 9 -70.27 21.41 22.17
C PRO A 9 -69.82 19.96 21.78
N ARG A 10 -69.41 19.16 22.80
CA ARG A 10 -69.62 17.70 23.00
C ARG A 10 -68.35 16.82 23.04
N ARG A 11 -68.08 16.34 24.28
CA ARG A 11 -67.49 15.03 24.59
C ARG A 11 -68.04 13.95 23.64
N PHE A 12 -67.21 13.07 23.09
CA PHE A 12 -67.60 11.66 22.92
C PHE A 12 -66.34 10.74 22.91
N TYR A 13 -66.27 9.88 23.94
CA TYR A 13 -65.79 8.48 24.02
C TYR A 13 -64.60 7.98 23.19
N SER A 14 -63.72 7.22 23.86
CA SER A 14 -63.33 5.83 23.52
C SER A 14 -61.99 5.54 24.19
N CYS A 15 -61.99 4.78 25.30
CA CYS A 15 -61.86 3.32 25.31
C CYS A 15 -60.51 2.81 24.77
N SER A 16 -59.78 2.19 25.70
CA SER A 16 -58.56 1.40 25.57
C SER A 16 -58.47 0.59 24.27
N VAL A 17 -57.32 0.67 23.60
CA VAL A 17 -56.78 -0.46 22.84
C VAL A 17 -55.28 -0.59 23.15
N ARG A 18 -54.96 -1.46 24.12
CA ARG A 18 -53.70 -2.21 24.10
C ARG A 18 -53.69 -3.12 22.87
N HIS A 19 -52.49 -3.50 22.45
CA HIS A 19 -52.13 -4.44 21.38
C HIS A 19 -51.72 -3.79 20.06
N TYR A 20 -50.42 -3.48 19.95
CA TYR A 20 -49.67 -3.82 18.75
C TYR A 20 -48.32 -4.40 19.18
N ALA A 21 -48.29 -5.72 19.33
CA ALA A 21 -47.07 -6.49 19.35
C ALA A 21 -46.88 -7.09 17.95
N ARG A 22 -45.61 -7.10 17.51
CA ARG A 22 -45.00 -7.96 16.47
C ARG A 22 -45.14 -7.60 14.99
N ARG A 23 -43.98 -7.79 14.33
CA ARG A 23 -43.63 -7.74 12.89
C ARG A 23 -43.51 -6.32 12.34
N SER A 24 -42.38 -5.89 11.81
CA SER A 24 -41.55 -6.59 10.83
C SER A 24 -40.09 -6.17 10.94
N ALA A 25 -39.20 -7.13 11.14
CA ALA A 25 -37.81 -6.99 10.77
C ALA A 25 -37.73 -6.96 9.23
N ASN A 26 -36.76 -6.21 8.72
CA ASN A 26 -36.29 -6.20 7.33
C ASN A 26 -37.12 -5.37 6.35
N GLU A 27 -36.91 -4.05 6.36
CA GLU A 27 -36.82 -3.24 5.13
C GLU A 27 -36.22 -1.87 5.46
N GLN A 28 -35.17 -1.51 4.72
CA GLN A 28 -34.53 -0.19 4.58
C GLN A 28 -33.48 0.20 5.65
N GLY A 29 -32.16 -0.01 5.49
CA GLY A 29 -31.41 -0.29 4.26
C GLY A 29 -31.50 0.88 3.28
N VAL A 30 -30.45 1.69 3.16
CA VAL A 30 -30.37 2.90 2.31
C VAL A 30 -30.88 4.17 3.00
N LEU A 31 -30.10 4.70 3.94
CA LEU A 31 -29.72 6.11 4.09
C LEU A 31 -28.91 6.28 5.39
N HIS A 32 -27.73 5.66 5.44
CA HIS A 32 -26.64 6.17 6.27
C HIS A 32 -25.43 6.43 5.37
N MET A 33 -25.66 7.39 4.48
CA MET A 33 -24.67 8.14 3.71
C MET A 33 -24.11 9.26 4.60
N TYR A 34 -23.61 8.89 5.78
CA TYR A 34 -22.72 9.76 6.52
C TYR A 34 -21.55 8.92 7.00
N GLU A 35 -20.45 9.16 6.33
CA GLU A 35 -19.12 8.63 6.58
C GLU A 35 -18.74 8.96 8.03
N SER A 36 -18.42 7.92 8.80
CA SER A 36 -18.01 8.10 10.19
C SER A 36 -16.68 8.86 10.19
N LYS A 37 -16.68 10.08 10.72
CA LYS A 37 -15.48 10.91 10.99
C LYS A 37 -14.48 10.25 11.96
N ASP A 38 -14.80 9.07 12.45
CA ASP A 38 -14.02 8.23 13.37
C ASP A 38 -13.56 6.91 12.74
N GLN A 39 -13.23 6.88 11.44
CA GLN A 39 -12.52 5.72 10.89
C GLN A 39 -11.06 5.75 11.36
N PRO A 40 -10.62 4.75 12.14
CA PRO A 40 -9.34 4.79 12.83
C PRO A 40 -8.21 4.82 11.81
N VAL A 41 -7.26 5.74 12.01
CA VAL A 41 -5.88 5.74 11.47
C VAL A 41 -5.52 4.36 10.92
N LEU A 42 -5.55 4.26 9.58
CA LEU A 42 -5.36 3.05 8.77
C LEU A 42 -4.67 1.93 9.55
N SER A 43 -5.44 0.89 9.92
CA SER A 43 -4.98 -0.15 10.84
C SER A 43 -3.55 -0.60 10.52
N ARG A 44 -2.68 -0.65 11.54
CA ARG A 44 -1.26 -1.03 11.38
C ARG A 44 -1.09 -2.32 10.54
N LEU A 45 -2.08 -3.21 10.60
CA LEU A 45 -2.20 -4.43 9.78
C LEU A 45 -2.30 -4.19 8.26
N LEU A 46 -3.10 -3.22 7.79
CA LEU A 46 -3.19 -2.91 6.35
C LEU A 46 -1.91 -2.25 5.83
N PHE A 47 -1.26 -1.44 6.66
CA PHE A 47 0.05 -0.86 6.36
C PHE A 47 1.14 -1.95 6.27
N ILE A 48 1.20 -2.87 7.25
CA ILE A 48 2.12 -4.02 7.21
C ILE A 48 1.84 -4.88 5.97
N ARG A 49 0.57 -5.12 5.61
CA ARG A 49 0.23 -5.88 4.40
C ARG A 49 0.76 -5.22 3.13
N ARG A 50 0.64 -3.89 3.00
CA ARG A 50 1.21 -3.16 1.85
C ARG A 50 2.74 -3.25 1.85
N LEU A 51 3.37 -3.09 3.00
CA LEU A 51 4.83 -3.20 3.14
C LEU A 51 5.32 -4.62 2.80
N CYS A 52 4.61 -5.66 3.23
CA CYS A 52 4.91 -7.04 2.86
C CYS A 52 4.77 -7.28 1.35
N MET A 53 3.74 -6.71 0.70
CA MET A 53 3.57 -6.84 -0.76
C MET A 53 4.71 -6.14 -1.51
N HIS A 54 5.09 -4.92 -1.12
CA HIS A 54 6.27 -4.24 -1.70
C HIS A 54 7.56 -5.04 -1.42
N GLY A 55 7.70 -5.59 -0.22
CA GLY A 55 8.82 -6.45 0.14
C GLY A 55 8.92 -7.72 -0.71
N LEU A 56 7.78 -8.37 -1.00
CA LEU A 56 7.73 -9.52 -1.90
C LEU A 56 8.10 -9.16 -3.34
N VAL A 57 7.63 -8.03 -3.85
CA VAL A 57 7.99 -7.53 -5.18
C VAL A 57 9.49 -7.25 -5.26
N VAL A 58 10.05 -6.57 -4.27
CA VAL A 58 11.49 -6.30 -4.17
C VAL A 58 12.28 -7.61 -4.09
N LEU A 59 11.85 -8.55 -3.27
CA LEU A 59 12.52 -9.84 -3.13
C LEU A 59 12.52 -10.62 -4.46
N ALA A 60 11.39 -10.66 -5.16
CA ALA A 60 11.29 -11.28 -6.47
C ALA A 60 12.20 -10.60 -7.50
N LEU A 61 12.25 -9.27 -7.51
CA LEU A 61 13.13 -8.48 -8.38
C LEU A 61 14.62 -8.77 -8.11
N ILE A 62 15.01 -8.86 -6.83
CA ILE A 62 16.38 -9.19 -6.42
C ILE A 62 16.74 -10.61 -6.87
N ILE A 63 15.89 -11.61 -6.57
CA ILE A 63 16.14 -13.01 -6.95
C ILE A 63 16.29 -13.12 -8.47
N PHE A 64 15.37 -12.52 -9.23
CA PHE A 64 15.44 -12.51 -10.68
C PHE A 64 16.73 -11.88 -11.20
N SER A 65 17.13 -10.74 -10.62
CA SER A 65 18.35 -10.04 -11.00
C SER A 65 19.61 -10.87 -10.73
N VAL A 66 19.68 -11.51 -9.56
CA VAL A 66 20.80 -12.39 -9.19
C VAL A 66 20.87 -13.60 -10.12
N LEU A 67 19.73 -14.25 -10.41
CA LEU A 67 19.69 -15.38 -11.35
C LEU A 67 20.16 -14.98 -12.75
N LEU A 68 19.79 -13.78 -13.22
CA LEU A 68 20.27 -13.22 -14.48
C LEU A 68 21.79 -13.07 -14.46
N GLY A 69 22.35 -12.49 -13.39
CA GLY A 69 23.80 -12.37 -13.19
C GLY A 69 24.51 -13.72 -13.25
N ILE A 70 24.05 -14.70 -12.45
CA ILE A 70 24.61 -16.06 -12.42
C ILE A 70 24.58 -16.70 -13.81
N SER A 71 23.44 -16.63 -14.49
CA SER A 71 23.26 -17.24 -15.81
C SER A 71 24.21 -16.63 -16.85
N GLY A 72 24.43 -15.32 -16.81
CA GLY A 72 25.37 -14.66 -17.70
C GLY A 72 26.82 -15.01 -17.39
N LEU A 73 27.22 -15.04 -16.11
CA LEU A 73 28.58 -15.44 -15.73
C LEU A 73 28.87 -16.87 -16.17
N LEU A 74 27.97 -17.82 -15.88
CA LEU A 74 28.13 -19.22 -16.30
C LEU A 74 28.11 -19.41 -17.83
N TYR A 75 27.45 -18.52 -18.57
CA TYR A 75 27.39 -18.60 -20.03
C TYR A 75 28.66 -18.06 -20.69
N PHE A 76 29.21 -16.95 -20.18
CA PHE A 76 30.38 -16.30 -20.76
C PHE A 76 31.71 -16.84 -20.21
N GLU A 77 31.75 -17.30 -18.96
CA GLU A 77 32.94 -17.86 -18.32
C GLU A 77 32.76 -19.37 -18.09
N GLN A 78 33.62 -20.18 -18.71
CA GLN A 78 33.48 -21.64 -18.69
C GLN A 78 34.04 -22.29 -17.41
N ASP A 79 35.00 -21.65 -16.77
CA ASP A 79 35.72 -22.19 -15.61
C ASP A 79 35.20 -21.64 -14.26
N ILE A 80 34.13 -20.85 -14.27
CA ILE A 80 33.61 -20.24 -13.05
C ILE A 80 32.70 -21.21 -12.28
N SER A 81 32.92 -21.31 -10.96
CA SER A 81 32.01 -22.05 -10.08
C SER A 81 30.70 -21.29 -9.88
N PHE A 82 29.59 -22.01 -9.70
CA PHE A 82 28.30 -21.41 -9.37
C PHE A 82 28.35 -20.51 -8.13
N HIS A 83 29.13 -20.91 -7.12
CA HIS A 83 29.26 -20.15 -5.87
C HIS A 83 29.96 -18.80 -6.10
N ASP A 84 31.00 -18.78 -6.93
CA ASP A 84 31.71 -17.55 -7.29
C ASP A 84 30.82 -16.65 -8.14
N ALA A 85 30.08 -17.24 -9.09
CA ALA A 85 29.13 -16.49 -9.91
C ALA A 85 28.00 -15.84 -9.08
N LEU A 86 27.45 -16.57 -8.10
CA LEU A 86 26.45 -16.04 -7.15
C LEU A 86 27.06 -14.92 -6.31
N TYR A 87 28.27 -15.12 -5.81
CA TYR A 87 28.96 -14.18 -4.95
C TYR A 87 29.25 -12.86 -5.68
N ASP A 88 29.83 -12.92 -6.89
CA ASP A 88 30.10 -11.74 -7.71
C ASP A 88 28.81 -11.04 -8.16
N ALA A 89 27.76 -11.79 -8.54
CA ALA A 89 26.47 -11.22 -8.90
C ALA A 89 25.80 -10.49 -7.73
N ALA A 90 25.92 -11.02 -6.51
CA ALA A 90 25.40 -10.40 -5.29
C ALA A 90 26.19 -9.15 -4.90
N MET A 91 27.51 -9.16 -5.03
CA MET A 91 28.37 -8.01 -4.76
C MET A 91 28.00 -6.82 -5.64
N ILE A 92 27.87 -7.05 -6.95
CA ILE A 92 27.50 -6.01 -7.93
C ILE A 92 26.11 -5.46 -7.66
N LEU A 93 25.15 -6.33 -7.29
CA LEU A 93 23.82 -5.89 -6.90
C LEU A 93 23.84 -5.05 -5.61
N GLY A 94 24.75 -5.37 -4.68
CA GLY A 94 25.04 -4.58 -3.49
C GLY A 94 25.80 -3.27 -3.76
N GLY A 95 26.16 -2.99 -5.02
CA GLY A 95 26.91 -1.79 -5.41
C GLY A 95 28.42 -1.90 -5.20
N ILE A 96 28.93 -3.09 -4.87
CA ILE A 96 30.36 -3.36 -4.72
C ILE A 96 30.85 -4.07 -5.99
N GLY A 97 32.02 -3.70 -6.49
CA GLY A 97 32.60 -4.37 -7.66
C GLY A 97 32.83 -5.88 -7.42
N PRO A 98 33.00 -6.65 -8.50
CA PRO A 98 33.27 -8.08 -8.38
C PRO A 98 34.63 -8.34 -7.74
N ILE A 99 34.75 -9.48 -7.08
CA ILE A 99 36.05 -9.98 -6.63
C ILE A 99 36.75 -10.68 -7.80
N ASN A 100 36.02 -11.50 -8.56
CA ASN A 100 36.59 -12.16 -9.73
C ASN A 100 36.17 -11.42 -11.00
N MET A 101 37.15 -10.77 -11.65
CA MET A 101 36.89 -10.08 -12.90
C MET A 101 36.71 -11.10 -14.04
N PRO A 102 35.70 -10.95 -14.93
CA PRO A 102 35.57 -11.81 -16.11
C PRO A 102 36.80 -11.67 -17.02
N GLN A 103 37.23 -12.82 -17.56
CA GLN A 103 38.44 -12.92 -18.38
C GLN A 103 38.11 -12.85 -19.87
N THR A 104 36.93 -13.35 -20.27
CA THR A 104 36.48 -13.37 -21.65
C THR A 104 36.00 -12.00 -22.14
N PRO A 105 36.13 -11.69 -23.44
CA PRO A 105 35.58 -10.46 -24.01
C PRO A 105 34.06 -10.35 -23.82
N GLY A 106 33.34 -11.46 -24.00
CA GLY A 106 31.89 -11.54 -23.79
C GLY A 106 31.50 -11.31 -22.34
N GLY A 107 32.23 -11.94 -21.40
CA GLY A 107 32.03 -11.77 -19.97
C GLY A 107 32.21 -10.33 -19.54
N LYS A 108 33.24 -9.62 -20.03
CA LYS A 108 33.48 -8.19 -19.73
C LYS A 108 32.32 -7.29 -20.18
N LEU A 109 31.80 -7.49 -21.39
CA LEU A 109 30.69 -6.69 -21.91
C LEU A 109 29.38 -7.00 -21.15
N PHE A 110 29.14 -8.27 -20.86
CA PHE A 110 28.02 -8.68 -20.02
C PHE A 110 28.12 -8.02 -18.64
N PHE A 111 29.28 -8.08 -18.00
CA PHE A 111 29.49 -7.51 -16.67
C PHE A 111 29.26 -6.01 -16.61
N ALA A 112 29.74 -5.28 -17.62
CA ALA A 112 29.53 -3.84 -17.73
C ALA A 112 28.04 -3.50 -17.86
N SER A 113 27.31 -4.22 -18.72
CA SER A 113 25.86 -4.01 -18.90
C SER A 113 25.05 -4.47 -17.68
N TYR A 114 25.41 -5.61 -17.09
CA TYR A 114 24.81 -6.13 -15.86
C TYR A 114 25.02 -5.17 -14.69
N GLY A 115 26.22 -4.61 -14.50
CA GLY A 115 26.49 -3.62 -13.46
C GLY A 115 25.68 -2.33 -13.62
N LEU A 116 25.41 -1.89 -14.86
CA LEU A 116 24.52 -0.76 -15.10
C LEU A 116 23.07 -1.13 -14.73
N TYR A 117 22.60 -2.30 -15.17
CA TYR A 117 21.28 -2.82 -14.84
C TYR A 117 21.06 -2.95 -13.33
N THR A 118 22.00 -3.54 -12.59
CA THR A 118 21.87 -3.74 -11.14
C THR A 118 21.83 -2.42 -10.38
N ASN A 119 22.55 -1.39 -10.84
CA ASN A 119 22.48 -0.06 -10.24
C ASN A 119 21.07 0.56 -10.39
N LEU A 120 20.41 0.36 -11.53
CA LEU A 120 19.02 0.78 -11.71
C LEU A 120 18.08 -0.02 -10.80
N VAL A 121 18.28 -1.34 -10.69
CA VAL A 121 17.50 -2.20 -9.78
C VAL A 121 17.68 -1.80 -8.32
N PHE A 122 18.90 -1.45 -7.90
CA PHE A 122 19.20 -0.96 -6.57
C PHE A 122 18.44 0.35 -6.27
N ALA A 123 18.51 1.33 -7.18
CA ALA A 123 17.78 2.58 -7.05
C ALA A 123 16.25 2.36 -7.03
N ALA A 124 15.73 1.49 -7.90
CA ALA A 124 14.31 1.14 -7.94
C ALA A 124 13.86 0.47 -6.63
N THR A 125 14.69 -0.41 -6.06
CA THR A 125 14.44 -1.09 -4.79
C THR A 125 14.33 -0.09 -3.64
N LEU A 126 15.25 0.87 -3.56
CA LEU A 126 15.17 1.97 -2.59
C LEU A 126 13.88 2.78 -2.76
N GLY A 127 13.52 3.13 -4.00
CA GLY A 127 12.28 3.85 -4.30
C GLY A 127 11.02 3.09 -3.87
N LEU A 128 10.96 1.78 -4.13
CA LEU A 128 9.83 0.91 -3.73
C LEU A 128 9.67 0.82 -2.21
N ILE A 129 10.79 0.75 -1.48
CA ILE A 129 10.78 0.69 0.00
C ILE A 129 10.41 2.06 0.59
N LEU A 130 10.95 3.15 0.04
CA LEU A 130 10.74 4.50 0.57
C LEU A 130 9.38 5.10 0.19
N SER A 131 8.78 4.70 -0.93
CA SER A 131 7.48 5.20 -1.41
C SER A 131 6.37 5.22 -0.34
N PRO A 132 6.05 4.12 0.37
CA PRO A 132 5.01 4.13 1.40
C PRO A 132 5.36 4.99 2.62
N VAL A 133 6.65 5.17 2.92
CA VAL A 133 7.12 6.02 4.02
C VAL A 133 6.98 7.49 3.64
N ALA A 134 7.43 7.87 2.44
CA ALA A 134 7.33 9.22 1.91
C ALA A 134 5.87 9.69 1.83
N HIS A 135 4.98 8.84 1.31
CA HIS A 135 3.54 9.14 1.27
C HIS A 135 2.95 9.36 2.67
N ARG A 136 3.41 8.60 3.68
CA ARG A 136 2.95 8.76 5.08
C ARG A 136 3.46 10.05 5.72
N LEU A 137 4.71 10.42 5.45
CA LEU A 137 5.29 11.68 5.95
C LEU A 137 4.57 12.88 5.35
N LEU A 138 4.34 12.88 4.04
CA LEU A 138 3.69 14.00 3.34
C LEU A 138 2.25 14.23 3.81
N HIS A 139 1.50 13.16 4.09
CA HIS A 139 0.15 13.26 4.66
C HIS A 139 0.15 13.75 6.11
N LYS A 140 1.22 13.49 6.89
CA LYS A 140 1.33 14.02 8.25
C LYS A 140 1.62 15.52 8.26
N PHE A 141 2.51 15.98 7.37
CA PHE A 141 2.86 17.41 7.28
C PHE A 141 1.73 18.30 6.75
N HIS A 142 0.88 17.82 5.83
CA HIS A 142 -0.28 18.58 5.36
C HIS A 142 -1.43 18.68 6.37
N TYR A 143 -1.42 17.88 7.46
CA TYR A 143 -2.47 17.94 8.48
C TYR A 143 -2.20 19.06 9.50
N ASP A 144 -0.92 19.37 9.78
CA ASP A 144 -0.52 20.43 10.71
C ASP A 144 -0.87 21.84 10.20
N GLU A 145 -1.02 22.06 8.88
CA GLU A 145 -1.43 23.37 8.34
C GLU A 145 -2.95 23.62 8.40
N SER A 146 -3.76 22.59 8.68
CA SER A 146 -5.23 22.70 8.64
C SER A 146 -5.90 22.90 10.01
N GLU A 147 -5.15 22.85 11.11
CA GLU A 147 -5.67 23.10 12.47
C GLU A 147 -5.45 24.55 12.95
N ASP A 148 -4.57 25.33 12.29
CA ASP A 148 -4.28 26.73 12.68
C ASP A 148 -5.26 27.77 12.11
N ASP A 149 -6.12 27.39 11.15
CA ASP A 149 -7.15 28.29 10.56
C ASP A 149 -8.51 28.23 11.30
N ALA A 150 -8.60 27.52 12.42
CA ALA A 150 -9.84 27.33 13.20
C ALA A 150 -9.80 27.94 14.62
N ALA A 151 -8.80 28.77 14.93
CA ALA A 151 -8.68 29.51 16.21
C ALA A 151 -8.85 31.03 16.01
#